data_AF-A0A7D5MJS7-F1
#
_entry.id   AF-A0A7D5MJS7-F1
#
_cell.length_a   1.000
_cell.length_b   1.000
_cell.length_c   1.000
_cell.angle_alpha   90.00
_cell.angle_beta   90.00
_cell.angle_gamma   90.00
#
_symmetry.space_group_name_H-M   'P 1'
#
loop_
_entity.id
_entity.type
_entity.pdbx_description
1 polymer ?
#
loop_
_entity_poly.entity_id
_entity_poly.type
_entity_poly.pdbx_seq_one_letter_code
_entity_poly.pdbx_strand_id
1 'polypeptide(L)' 'MKDPVILIRHILDAVVRIEQYTTELTQADFENNFMVQDAVLRNLILISEAAKTSPKNSNRSLRILNGRKLWVCAIK' A
#
# COMPACT_ATOMS: atom_id res chain seq x y z
N MET A 1 -17.86 15.92 3.94
CA MET A 1 -16.83 15.02 4.51
C MET A 1 -17.15 13.60 4.06
N LYS A 2 -16.17 12.83 3.57
CA LYS A 2 -16.39 11.39 3.31
C LYS A 2 -16.62 10.69 4.65
N ASP A 3 -17.58 9.77 4.70
CA ASP A 3 -17.87 8.99 5.89
C ASP A 3 -16.62 8.18 6.31
N PRO A 4 -16.13 8.31 7.57
CA PRO A 4 -14.99 7.55 8.07
C PRO A 4 -15.12 6.03 7.87
N VAL A 5 -16.34 5.48 7.94
CA VAL A 5 -16.61 4.06 7.74
C VAL A 5 -16.27 3.63 6.31
N ILE A 6 -16.57 4.48 5.33
CA ILE A 6 -16.26 4.23 3.92
C ILE A 6 -14.74 4.25 3.69
N LEU A 7 -14.01 5.14 4.36
CA LEU A 7 -12.54 5.20 4.24
C LEU A 7 -11.87 3.95 4.83
N ILE A 8 -12.35 3.48 5.99
CA ILE A 8 -11.86 2.25 6.62
C ILE A 8 -12.13 1.04 5.71
N ARG A 9 -13.32 0.98 5.10
CA ARG A 9 -13.68 -0.05 4.12
C ARG A 9 -12.69 -0.07 2.94
N HIS A 10 -12.37 1.10 2.38
CA HIS A 10 -11.41 1.17 1.28
C HIS A 10 -10.00 0.70 1.65
N ILE A 11 -9.56 1.00 2.88
CA ILE A 11 -8.27 0.51 3.41
C ILE A 11 -8.33 -1.01 3.53
N LEU A 12 -9.39 -1.56 4.13
CA LEU A 12 -9.56 -3.00 4.29
C LEU A 12 -9.57 -3.72 2.93
N ASP A 13 -10.34 -3.22 1.97
CA ASP A 13 -10.41 -3.78 0.61
C ASP A 13 -9.03 -3.77 -0.08
N ALA A 14 -8.22 -2.75 0.15
CA ALA A 14 -6.87 -2.65 -0.40
C ALA A 14 -5.91 -3.65 0.25
N VAL A 15 -6.01 -3.85 1.57
CA VAL A 15 -5.21 -4.86 2.30
C VAL A 15 -5.57 -6.26 1.82
N VAL A 16 -6.85 -6.60 1.72
CA VAL A 16 -7.31 -7.91 1.22
C VAL A 16 -6.77 -8.19 -0.18
N ARG A 17 -6.77 -7.19 -1.07
CA ARG A 17 -6.19 -7.35 -2.42
C ARG A 17 -4.68 -7.61 -2.37
N ILE A 18 -3.95 -6.89 -1.52
CA ILE A 18 -2.50 -7.11 -1.36
C ILE A 18 -2.25 -8.55 -0.91
N GLU A 19 -2.97 -9.03 0.11
CA GLU A 19 -2.86 -10.40 0.61
C GLU A 19 -3.15 -11.41 -0.50
N GLN A 20 -4.21 -11.22 -1.29
CA GLN A 20 -4.55 -12.09 -2.42
C GLN A 20 -3.44 -12.15 -3.48
N TYR A 21 -2.70 -11.07 -3.69
CA TYR A 21 -1.60 -11.05 -4.66
C TYR A 21 -0.32 -11.69 -4.13
N THR A 22 -0.10 -11.69 -2.81
CA THR A 22 1.19 -12.08 -2.23
C THR A 22 1.17 -13.41 -1.48
N THR A 23 0.01 -13.94 -1.08
CA THR A 23 -0.08 -15.14 -0.20
C THR A 23 0.59 -16.38 -0.79
N GLU A 24 0.47 -16.58 -2.11
CA GLU A 24 1.02 -17.76 -2.79
C GLU A 24 2.41 -17.51 -3.41
N LEU A 25 3.03 -16.36 -3.13
CA LEU A 25 4.32 -15.98 -3.71
C LEU A 25 5.44 -16.12 -2.69
N THR A 26 6.55 -16.73 -3.10
CA THR A 26 7.79 -16.55 -2.36
C THR A 26 8.35 -15.14 -2.57
N GLN A 27 9.32 -14.75 -1.75
CA GLN A 27 10.01 -13.47 -1.95
C GLN A 27 10.63 -13.36 -3.35
N ALA A 28 11.27 -14.44 -3.84
CA ALA A 28 11.85 -14.45 -5.18
C ALA A 28 10.79 -14.34 -6.28
N ASP A 29 9.62 -14.97 -6.12
CA ASP A 29 8.52 -14.84 -7.07
C ASP A 29 8.00 -13.40 -7.12
N PHE A 30 7.87 -12.76 -5.97
CA PHE A 30 7.46 -11.36 -5.88
C PHE A 30 8.50 -10.41 -6.50
N GLU A 31 9.79 -10.60 -6.20
CA GLU A 31 10.91 -9.81 -6.76
C GLU A 31 10.98 -9.87 -8.29
N ASN A 32 10.69 -11.04 -8.87
CA ASN A 32 10.71 -11.24 -10.31
C ASN A 32 9.39 -10.90 -11.02
N ASN A 33 8.32 -10.61 -10.27
CA ASN A 33 7.00 -10.31 -10.83
C ASN A 33 6.63 -8.82 -10.66
N PHE A 34 7.09 -7.99 -11.61
CA PHE A 34 6.81 -6.54 -11.62
C PHE A 34 5.32 -6.20 -11.67
N MET A 35 4.49 -7.02 -12.31
CA MET A 35 3.05 -6.78 -12.39
C MET A 35 2.40 -6.87 -11.00
N VAL A 36 2.81 -7.85 -10.20
CA VAL A 36 2.33 -7.99 -8.81
C VAL A 36 2.89 -6.85 -7.93
N GLN A 37 4.15 -6.45 -8.11
CA GLN A 37 4.72 -5.30 -7.40
C GLN A 37 3.94 -4.01 -7.68
N ASP A 38 3.61 -3.74 -8.94
CA ASP A 38 2.82 -2.57 -9.34
C ASP A 38 1.39 -2.63 -8.76
N ALA A 39 0.77 -3.81 -8.75
CA ALA A 39 -0.54 -4.02 -8.14
C ALA A 39 -0.53 -3.77 -6.62
N VAL A 40 0.50 -4.24 -5.91
CA VAL A 40 0.70 -3.97 -4.48
C VAL A 40 0.94 -2.48 -4.24
N LEU A 41 1.82 -1.85 -5.00
CA LEU A 41 2.13 -0.42 -4.90
C LEU A 41 0.88 0.45 -5.09
N ARG A 42 0.04 0.12 -6.09
CA ARG A 42 -1.23 0.82 -6.33
C ARG A 42 -2.16 0.74 -5.11
N ASN A 43 -2.28 -0.43 -4.49
CA ASN A 43 -3.13 -0.58 -3.31
C ASN A 43 -2.58 0.19 -2.09
N LEU A 44 -1.25 0.24 -1.90
CA LEU A 44 -0.63 1.07 -0.88
C LEU A 44 -0.91 2.57 -1.08
N ILE A 45 -0.92 3.05 -2.33
CA ILE A 45 -1.29 4.43 -2.65
C ILE A 45 -2.75 4.71 -2.24
N LEU A 46 -3.69 3.82 -2.58
CA LEU A 46 -5.10 3.95 -2.20
C LEU A 46 -5.28 4.02 -0.67
N ILE A 47 -4.56 3.19 0.08
CA ILE A 47 -4.55 3.24 1.55
C ILE A 47 -4.07 4.61 2.04
N SER A 48 -2.99 5.13 1.45
CA SER A 48 -2.44 6.44 1.84
C SER A 48 -3.40 7.59 1.55
N GLU A 49 -4.19 7.52 0.48
CA GLU A 49 -5.19 8.52 0.13
C GLU A 49 -6.39 8.48 1.08
N ALA A 50 -6.85 7.28 1.43
CA ALA A 50 -7.91 7.09 2.42
C ALA A 50 -7.46 7.60 3.81
N ALA A 51 -6.22 7.29 4.22
CA ALA A 51 -5.66 7.71 5.50
C ALA A 51 -5.49 9.23 5.63
N LYS A 52 -5.10 9.93 4.55
CA LYS A 52 -4.98 11.40 4.51
C LYS A 52 -6.31 12.14 4.73
N THR A 53 -7.44 11.48 4.48
CA THR A 53 -8.77 12.07 4.62
C THR A 53 -9.31 12.01 6.05
N SER A 54 -8.66 11.26 6.95
CA SER A 54 -8.95 11.27 8.40
C SER A 54 -8.62 12.66 9.00
N PRO A 55 -9.47 13.24 9.87
CA PRO A 55 -9.37 14.66 10.23
C PRO A 55 -8.05 15.02 10.93
N LYS A 56 -7.26 15.83 10.22
CA LYS A 56 -6.21 16.78 10.67
C LYS A 56 -5.53 16.48 12.02
N ASN A 57 -4.49 15.64 12.02
CA ASN A 57 -3.35 15.77 12.96
C ASN A 57 -2.08 15.00 12.57
N SER A 58 -1.91 14.55 11.32
CA SER A 58 -0.71 13.82 10.91
C SER A 58 -0.02 14.48 9.72
N ASN A 59 0.57 15.66 9.96
CA ASN A 59 1.59 16.21 9.07
C ASN A 59 2.83 15.32 9.14
N ARG A 60 2.91 14.30 8.28
CA ARG A 60 4.20 13.71 7.92
C ARG A 60 4.16 13.30 6.45
N SER A 61 4.76 14.15 5.63
CA SER A 61 4.98 13.96 4.20
C SER A 61 5.51 12.55 3.91
N LEU A 62 4.64 11.68 3.38
CA LEU A 62 5.09 10.49 2.66
C LEU A 62 5.63 10.98 1.31
N ARG A 63 6.92 11.33 1.30
CA ARG A 63 7.69 11.55 0.06
C ARG A 63 7.46 10.35 -0.84
N ILE A 64 7.07 10.64 -2.08
CA ILE A 64 6.85 9.66 -3.15
C ILE A 64 7.98 8.63 -3.11
N LEU A 65 7.59 7.41 -2.72
CA LEU A 65 8.48 6.27 -2.67
C LEU A 65 8.66 5.80 -4.11
N ASN A 66 9.77 6.20 -4.70
CA ASN A 66 10.23 5.63 -5.95
C ASN A 66 10.49 4.14 -5.67
N GLY A 67 9.68 3.25 -6.27
CA GLY A 67 9.51 1.84 -5.88
C GLY A 67 10.80 1.01 -5.77
N ARG A 68 11.91 1.47 -6.37
CA ARG A 68 13.22 0.81 -6.29
C ARG A 68 13.98 1.01 -4.98
N LYS A 69 13.64 2.00 -4.13
CA LYS A 69 14.42 2.32 -2.92
C LYS A 69 13.91 1.69 -1.61
N LEU A 70 12.68 1.17 -1.59
CA LEU A 70 12.10 0.53 -0.38
C LEU A 70 12.67 -0.86 -0.10
N TRP A 71 12.99 -1.61 -1.15
CA TRP A 71 13.51 -2.98 -1.03
C TRP A 71 14.80 -3.07 -0.21
N VAL A 72 15.66 -2.05 -0.28
CA VAL A 72 16.97 -2.06 0.39
C VAL A 72 16.88 -1.74 1.90
N CYS A 73 15.80 -1.10 2.37
CA CYS A 73 15.69 -0.71 3.78
C CYS A 73 14.75 -1.61 4.61
N ALA A 74 13.86 -2.39 3.98
CA ALA A 74 12.93 -3.26 4.70
C ALA A 74 13.51 -4.66 5.00
N ILE A 75 14.69 -4.99 4.46
CA ILE A 75 15.43 -6.22 4.75
C ILE A 75 16.70 -5.84 5.52
N LYS A 76 16.54 -5.60 6.81
CA LYS A 76 17.62 -5.75 7.79
C LYS A 76 17.05 -6.29 9.09
#